data_AF-A0A3M8FU30-F1
#
_entry.id   AF-A0A3M8FU30-F1
#
_cell.length_a   1.000
_cell.length_b   1.000
_cell.length_c   1.000
_cell.angle_alpha   90.00
_cell.angle_beta   90.00
_cell.angle_gamma   90.00
#
_symmetry.space_group_name_H-M   'P 1'
#
loop_
_entity.id
_entity.type
_entity.pdbx_description
1 polymer ?
#
loop_
_entity_poly.entity_id
_entity_poly.type
_entity_poly.pdbx_seq_one_letter_code
_entity_poly.pdbx_strand_id
1 'polypeptide(L)'
;MLNAYHNDARGQRVPIATIGQIRKAGVSPQHLRLPKECASKYTERFESTQHHWTALIAFLGVFPAFLIPVRIAQMKPGLPPYVYLIIFISLVVLFVMVAKLLWRQLFADRFVDTLKRHRYCPSCIYDVSGVPLEQDNCRVCPECGSVWHIPDDMQPKPVKPEMSTRKKRGFFWPLT
;
A
#
# COMPACT_ATOMS: atom_id res chain seq x y z
N MET A 1 -14.76 -1.05 6.19
CA MET A 1 -13.39 -1.10 5.65
C MET A 1 -12.45 -1.37 6.80
N LEU A 2 -11.64 -2.44 6.77
CA LEU A 2 -10.64 -2.69 7.82
C LEU A 2 -9.48 -1.70 7.66
N ASN A 3 -9.21 -0.90 8.70
CA ASN A 3 -8.09 0.03 8.74
C ASN A 3 -6.78 -0.73 9.02
N ALA A 4 -5.69 -0.28 8.39
CA ALA A 4 -4.36 -0.75 8.77
C ALA A 4 -3.93 -0.04 10.05
N TYR A 5 -3.24 -0.75 10.94
CA TYR A 5 -2.70 -0.23 12.19
C TYR A 5 -1.19 -0.41 12.20
N HIS A 6 -0.50 0.54 12.80
CA HIS A 6 0.93 0.43 13.06
C HIS A 6 1.22 0.96 14.47
N ASN A 7 2.31 0.50 15.05
CA ASN A 7 2.72 0.98 16.36
C ASN A 7 3.48 2.30 16.17
N ASP A 8 3.11 3.29 16.97
CA ASP A 8 3.87 4.53 17.08
C ASP A 8 5.19 4.28 17.87
N ALA A 9 6.02 5.31 18.04
CA ALA A 9 7.29 5.20 18.75
C ALA A 9 7.13 4.82 20.24
N ARG A 10 5.94 5.01 20.81
CA ARG A 10 5.59 4.62 22.19
C ARG A 10 4.99 3.21 22.25
N GLY A 11 4.90 2.51 21.12
CA GLY A 11 4.28 1.18 21.02
C GLY A 11 2.75 1.20 20.99
N GLN A 12 2.11 2.37 20.89
CA GLN A 12 0.66 2.50 20.81
C GLN A 12 0.18 2.18 19.40
N ARG A 13 -0.88 1.35 19.27
CA ARG A 13 -1.50 1.05 17.98
C ARG A 13 -2.31 2.24 17.49
N VAL A 14 -1.81 2.89 16.45
CA VAL A 14 -2.49 4.01 15.79
C VAL A 14 -2.99 3.59 14.40
N PRO A 15 -4.18 4.06 13.97
CA PRO A 15 -4.65 3.81 12.62
C PRO A 15 -3.77 4.58 11.63
N ILE A 16 -3.39 3.93 10.54
CA ILE A 16 -2.67 4.54 9.43
C ILE A 16 -3.67 5.20 8.50
N ALA A 17 -3.33 6.39 8.00
CA ALA A 17 -4.17 7.09 7.05
C ALA A 17 -4.42 6.23 5.80
N THR A 18 -5.69 6.09 5.44
CA THR A 18 -6.09 5.39 4.22
C THR A 18 -5.86 6.27 2.99
N ILE A 19 -5.69 5.65 1.81
CA ILE A 19 -5.60 6.39 0.52
C ILE A 19 -6.79 7.33 0.33
N GLY A 20 -7.98 6.94 0.80
CA GLY A 20 -9.18 7.78 0.78
C GLY A 20 -9.04 9.03 1.66
N GLN A 21 -8.45 8.91 2.86
CA GLN A 21 -8.17 10.06 3.72
C GLN A 21 -7.13 10.99 3.11
N ILE A 22 -6.08 10.47 2.46
CA ILE A 22 -5.10 11.28 1.72
C ILE A 22 -5.80 12.10 0.63
N ARG A 23 -6.67 11.44 -0.14
CA ARG A 23 -7.43 12.11 -1.20
C ARG A 23 -8.40 13.16 -0.64
N LYS A 24 -9.07 12.87 0.49
CA LYS A 24 -10.03 13.78 1.14
C LYS A 24 -9.36 14.98 1.80
N ALA A 25 -8.16 14.82 2.35
CA ALA A 25 -7.42 15.90 3.01
C ALA A 25 -6.99 17.01 2.03
N GLY A 26 -7.35 16.93 0.74
CA GLY A 26 -6.95 17.90 -0.27
C GLY A 26 -5.44 17.94 -0.50
N VAL A 27 -4.69 17.03 0.15
CA VAL A 27 -3.29 16.79 -0.08
C VAL A 27 -3.21 16.07 -1.42
N SER A 28 -3.36 16.86 -2.48
CA SER A 28 -2.97 16.44 -3.81
C SER A 28 -1.58 15.82 -3.69
N PRO A 29 -1.29 14.72 -4.38
CA PRO A 29 0.07 14.18 -4.42
C PRO A 29 1.12 15.21 -4.88
N GLN A 30 0.67 16.36 -5.41
CA GLN A 30 1.45 17.53 -5.79
C GLN A 30 1.80 18.47 -4.62
N HIS A 31 1.04 18.47 -3.52
CA HIS A 31 1.25 19.29 -2.31
C HIS A 31 2.06 18.57 -1.23
N LEU A 32 1.94 17.24 -1.13
CA LEU A 32 3.09 16.46 -0.70
C LEU A 32 4.21 16.88 -1.65
N ARG A 33 5.34 17.41 -1.17
CA ARG A 33 6.54 17.63 -2.00
C ARG A 33 7.16 16.30 -2.49
N LEU A 34 6.33 15.30 -2.72
CA LEU A 34 6.61 14.15 -3.53
C LEU A 34 6.73 14.66 -4.97
N PRO A 35 7.85 14.41 -5.65
CA PRO A 35 7.95 14.64 -7.09
C PRO A 35 6.72 14.02 -7.76
N LYS A 36 6.06 14.74 -8.68
CA LYS A 36 4.86 14.23 -9.38
C LYS A 36 5.11 12.85 -10.01
N GLU A 37 6.35 12.62 -10.45
CA GLU A 37 6.85 11.36 -10.99
C GLU A 37 6.93 10.24 -9.94
N CYS A 38 7.22 10.55 -8.68
CA CYS A 38 7.21 9.57 -7.60
C CYS A 38 5.79 9.19 -7.21
N ALA A 39 4.88 10.17 -7.09
CA ALA A 39 3.49 9.92 -6.72
C ALA A 39 2.76 9.05 -7.75
N SER A 40 2.88 9.37 -9.06
CA SER A 40 2.25 8.59 -10.12
C SER A 40 2.87 7.20 -10.24
N LYS A 41 4.21 7.09 -10.19
CA LYS A 41 4.89 5.79 -10.20
C LYS A 41 4.51 4.95 -8.98
N TYR A 42 4.25 5.55 -7.81
CA TYR A 42 3.83 4.78 -6.64
C TYR A 42 2.41 4.22 -6.82
N THR A 43 1.45 5.03 -7.28
CA THR A 43 0.07 4.55 -7.48
C THR A 43 -0.03 3.51 -8.59
N GLU A 44 0.65 3.75 -9.71
CA GLU A 44 0.64 2.87 -10.88
C GLU A 44 1.37 1.55 -10.60
N ARG A 45 2.51 1.61 -9.91
CA ARG A 45 3.24 0.41 -9.48
C ARG A 45 2.50 -0.33 -8.38
N PHE A 46 1.77 0.36 -7.49
CA PHE A 46 0.95 -0.30 -6.48
C PHE A 46 -0.21 -1.06 -7.12
N GLU A 47 -0.98 -0.45 -8.03
CA GLU A 47 -2.08 -1.15 -8.71
C GLU A 47 -1.59 -2.31 -9.59
N SER A 48 -0.57 -2.08 -10.44
CA SER A 48 -0.03 -3.14 -11.31
C SER A 48 0.61 -4.28 -10.52
N THR A 49 1.44 -3.97 -9.52
CA THR A 49 2.05 -4.98 -8.64
C THR A 49 0.97 -5.70 -7.83
N GLN A 50 -0.09 -4.99 -7.42
CA GLN A 50 -1.21 -5.58 -6.69
C GLN A 50 -1.91 -6.65 -7.54
N HIS A 51 -2.21 -6.34 -8.80
CA HIS A 51 -2.87 -7.29 -9.70
C HIS A 51 -1.98 -8.50 -10.00
N HIS A 52 -0.71 -8.28 -10.33
CA HIS A 52 0.19 -9.37 -10.72
C HIS A 52 0.44 -10.36 -9.57
N TRP A 53 0.69 -9.86 -8.36
CA TRP A 53 0.89 -10.74 -7.21
C TRP A 53 -0.42 -11.38 -6.72
N THR A 54 -1.58 -10.70 -6.79
CA THR A 54 -2.86 -11.41 -6.53
C THR A 54 -3.10 -12.54 -7.51
N ALA A 55 -2.79 -12.34 -8.80
CA ALA A 55 -2.95 -13.36 -9.82
C ALA A 55 -1.99 -14.52 -9.60
N LEU A 56 -0.73 -14.25 -9.25
CA LEU A 56 0.28 -15.28 -8.99
C LEU A 56 -0.03 -16.08 -7.73
N ILE A 57 -0.42 -15.40 -6.64
CA ILE A 57 -0.83 -16.04 -5.38
C ILE A 57 -2.11 -16.86 -5.61
N ALA A 58 -3.10 -16.31 -6.32
CA ALA A 58 -4.29 -17.05 -6.69
C ALA A 58 -3.94 -18.28 -7.54
N PHE A 59 -3.07 -18.16 -8.55
CA PHE A 59 -2.66 -19.29 -9.37
C PHE A 59 -1.98 -20.39 -8.54
N LEU A 60 -1.02 -20.01 -7.68
CA LEU A 60 -0.32 -20.93 -6.79
C LEU A 60 -1.20 -21.56 -5.70
N GLY A 61 -2.27 -20.88 -5.26
CA GLY A 61 -3.22 -21.42 -4.28
C GLY A 61 -4.34 -22.25 -4.92
N VAL A 62 -4.86 -21.81 -6.06
CA VAL A 62 -5.98 -22.43 -6.80
C VAL A 62 -5.56 -23.74 -7.43
N PHE A 63 -4.35 -23.82 -8.00
CA PHE A 63 -3.84 -25.02 -8.62
C PHE A 63 -3.78 -26.24 -7.67
N PRO A 64 -3.12 -26.18 -6.50
CA PRO A 64 -3.13 -27.29 -5.54
C PRO A 64 -4.51 -27.52 -4.94
N ALA A 65 -5.29 -26.46 -4.68
CA ALA A 65 -6.65 -26.60 -4.19
C ALA A 65 -7.56 -27.36 -5.17
N PHE A 66 -7.28 -27.32 -6.48
CA PHE A 66 -8.00 -28.10 -7.49
C PHE A 66 -7.56 -29.58 -7.51
N LEU A 67 -6.27 -29.85 -7.29
CA LEU A 67 -5.73 -31.22 -7.32
C LEU A 67 -6.14 -32.05 -6.09
N ILE A 68 -6.29 -31.42 -4.92
CA ILE A 68 -6.66 -32.08 -3.66
C ILE A 68 -8.01 -32.82 -3.73
N PRO A 69 -9.14 -32.21 -4.14
CA PRO A 69 -10.43 -32.91 -4.21
C PRO A 69 -10.43 -34.01 -5.28
N VAL A 70 -9.71 -33.84 -6.38
CA VAL A 70 -9.54 -34.91 -7.39
C VAL A 70 -8.85 -36.13 -6.78
N ARG A 71 -7.80 -35.92 -5.97
CA ARG A 71 -7.13 -37.01 -5.24
C ARG A 71 -8.02 -37.63 -4.16
N ILE A 72 -8.81 -36.84 -3.44
CA ILE A 72 -9.72 -37.37 -2.40
C ILE A 72 -10.87 -38.16 -3.02
N ALA A 73 -11.42 -37.71 -4.15
CA ALA A 73 -12.47 -38.41 -4.87
C ALA A 73 -12.05 -39.82 -5.32
N GLN A 74 -10.76 -40.01 -5.64
CA GLN A 74 -10.20 -41.33 -5.94
C GLN A 74 -10.09 -42.25 -4.72
N MET A 75 -9.96 -41.70 -3.50
CA MET A 75 -9.79 -42.47 -2.27
C MET A 75 -11.11 -42.83 -1.57
N LYS A 76 -12.15 -42.01 -1.74
CA LYS A 76 -13.47 -42.22 -1.08
C LYS A 76 -14.63 -42.06 -2.07
N PRO A 77 -14.94 -43.12 -2.85
CA PRO A 77 -16.14 -43.13 -3.68
C PRO A 77 -17.38 -43.15 -2.79
N GLY A 78 -18.18 -42.08 -2.78
CA GLY A 78 -19.42 -42.00 -2.00
C GLY A 78 -19.86 -40.58 -1.63
N LEU A 79 -18.95 -39.60 -1.62
CA LEU A 79 -19.34 -38.20 -1.43
C LEU A 79 -19.85 -37.58 -2.74
N PRO A 80 -20.96 -36.81 -2.71
CA PRO A 80 -21.42 -36.06 -3.86
C PRO A 80 -20.40 -35.03 -4.34
N PRO A 81 -20.25 -34.81 -5.65
CA PRO A 81 -19.23 -33.92 -6.23
C PRO A 81 -19.37 -32.46 -5.78
N TYR A 82 -20.58 -31.99 -5.48
CA TYR A 82 -20.82 -30.60 -5.05
C TYR A 82 -20.17 -30.28 -3.70
N VAL A 83 -19.96 -31.26 -2.81
CA VAL A 83 -19.32 -31.05 -1.50
C VAL A 83 -17.88 -30.58 -1.69
N TYR A 84 -17.15 -31.21 -2.62
CA TYR A 84 -15.78 -30.82 -2.95
C TYR A 84 -15.69 -29.40 -3.53
N LEU A 85 -16.66 -29.03 -4.38
CA LEU A 85 -16.74 -27.69 -4.95
C LEU A 85 -16.93 -26.63 -3.85
N ILE A 86 -17.83 -26.87 -2.88
CA ILE A 86 -18.07 -25.94 -1.77
C ILE A 86 -16.82 -25.77 -0.91
N ILE A 87 -16.14 -26.87 -0.56
CA ILE A 87 -14.89 -26.82 0.22
C ILE A 87 -13.82 -26.03 -0.55
N PHE A 88 -13.66 -26.31 -1.85
CA PHE A 88 -12.71 -25.61 -2.70
C PHE A 88 -12.96 -24.10 -2.75
N ILE A 89 -14.19 -23.68 -3.03
CA ILE A 89 -14.56 -22.26 -3.08
C ILE A 89 -14.29 -21.59 -1.72
N SER A 90 -14.65 -22.26 -0.62
CA SER A 90 -14.43 -21.75 0.73
C SER A 90 -12.94 -21.53 1.03
N LEU A 91 -12.08 -22.49 0.66
CA LEU A 91 -10.62 -22.37 0.81
C LEU A 91 -10.04 -21.25 -0.05
N VAL A 92 -10.48 -21.10 -1.30
CA VAL A 92 -10.02 -20.03 -2.20
C VAL A 92 -10.40 -18.66 -1.63
N VAL A 93 -11.64 -18.48 -1.17
CA VAL A 93 -12.10 -17.22 -0.57
C VAL A 93 -11.30 -16.89 0.70
N LEU A 94 -11.13 -17.87 1.60
CA LEU A 94 -10.34 -17.71 2.82
C LEU A 94 -8.88 -17.31 2.49
N PHE A 95 -8.27 -18.00 1.54
CA PHE A 95 -6.90 -17.75 1.13
C PHE A 95 -6.72 -16.34 0.54
N VAL A 96 -7.59 -15.91 -0.37
CA VAL A 96 -7.57 -14.55 -0.93
C VAL A 96 -7.75 -13.49 0.17
N MET A 97 -8.62 -13.75 1.15
CA MET A 97 -8.84 -12.85 2.28
C MET A 97 -7.58 -12.73 3.16
N VAL A 98 -6.95 -13.85 3.51
CA VAL A 98 -5.70 -13.88 4.29
C VAL A 98 -4.56 -13.21 3.53
N ALA A 99 -4.38 -13.53 2.25
CA ALA A 99 -3.36 -12.91 1.40
C ALA A 99 -3.54 -11.38 1.35
N LYS A 100 -4.77 -10.88 1.18
CA LYS A 100 -5.07 -9.45 1.23
C LYS A 100 -4.73 -8.82 2.59
N LEU A 101 -5.01 -9.51 3.70
CA LEU A 101 -4.71 -9.01 5.04
C LEU A 101 -3.20 -8.92 5.29
N LEU A 102 -2.46 -9.99 4.97
CA LEU A 102 -1.01 -10.02 5.11
C LEU A 102 -0.35 -8.96 4.24
N TRP A 103 -0.82 -8.79 3.02
CA TRP A 103 -0.21 -7.83 2.11
C TRP A 103 -0.44 -6.39 2.54
N ARG A 104 -1.60 -6.09 3.12
CA ARG A 104 -1.88 -4.79 3.75
C ARG A 104 -0.91 -4.52 4.90
N GLN A 105 -0.59 -5.53 5.71
CA GLN A 105 0.37 -5.38 6.81
C GLN A 105 1.79 -5.14 6.26
N LEU A 106 2.24 -5.93 5.29
CA LEU A 106 3.58 -5.77 4.71
C LEU A 106 3.77 -4.43 3.99
N PHE A 107 2.70 -3.89 3.38
CA PHE A 107 2.76 -2.58 2.72
C PHE A 107 2.62 -1.42 3.69
N ALA A 108 1.95 -1.60 4.84
CA ALA A 108 1.79 -0.58 5.86
C ALA A 108 3.16 -0.05 6.32
N ASP A 109 4.12 -0.94 6.56
CA ASP A 109 5.46 -0.56 7.02
C ASP A 109 6.19 0.31 5.97
N ARG A 110 6.19 -0.11 4.70
CA ARG A 110 6.81 0.68 3.61
C ARG A 110 6.15 2.04 3.41
N PHE A 111 4.83 2.08 3.59
CA PHE A 111 4.07 3.32 3.47
C PHE A 111 4.38 4.29 4.61
N VAL A 112 4.42 3.78 5.85
CA VAL A 112 4.84 4.53 7.04
C VAL A 112 6.25 5.09 6.86
N ASP A 113 7.20 4.27 6.42
CA ASP A 113 8.59 4.71 6.19
C ASP A 113 8.66 5.81 5.14
N THR A 114 7.85 5.71 4.08
CA THR A 114 7.79 6.73 3.04
C THR A 114 7.26 8.05 3.62
N LEU A 115 6.19 8.03 4.40
CA LEU A 115 5.65 9.24 5.03
C LEU A 115 6.62 9.86 6.05
N LYS A 116 7.30 9.04 6.87
CA LYS A 116 8.35 9.49 7.80
C LYS A 116 9.48 10.20 7.06
N ARG A 117 9.97 9.64 5.94
CA ARG A 117 11.02 10.25 5.08
C ARG A 117 10.60 11.61 4.54
N HIS A 118 9.30 11.79 4.29
CA HIS A 118 8.74 13.06 3.81
C HIS A 118 8.25 13.97 4.94
N ARG A 119 8.51 13.63 6.22
CA ARG A 119 8.11 14.40 7.40
C ARG A 119 6.60 14.62 7.51
N TYR A 120 5.80 13.63 7.09
CA TYR A 120 4.36 13.59 7.33
C TYR A 120 4.01 12.57 8.38
N CYS A 121 3.00 12.87 9.20
CA CYS A 121 2.45 11.92 10.16
C CYS A 121 1.76 10.74 9.43
N PRO A 122 2.17 9.49 9.65
CA PRO A 122 1.51 8.32 9.07
C PRO A 122 0.02 8.13 9.43
N SER A 123 -0.44 8.71 10.54
CA SER A 123 -1.81 8.54 11.02
C SER A 123 -2.82 9.52 10.42
N CYS A 124 -2.47 10.81 10.36
CA CYS A 124 -3.37 11.87 9.88
C CYS A 124 -2.84 12.66 8.67
N ILE A 125 -1.60 12.41 8.23
CA ILE A 125 -0.93 13.08 7.10
C ILE A 125 -0.63 14.57 7.39
N TYR A 126 -0.63 14.99 8.64
CA TYR A 126 -0.16 16.33 9.01
C TYR A 126 1.35 16.49 8.74
N ASP A 127 1.75 17.65 8.22
CA ASP A 127 3.17 17.99 8.01
C ASP A 127 3.84 18.29 9.35
N VAL A 128 4.74 17.40 9.77
CA VAL A 128 5.48 17.54 11.03
C VAL A 128 6.89 18.10 10.83
N SER A 129 7.21 18.62 9.64
CA SER A 129 8.54 19.17 9.34
C SER A 129 8.93 20.37 10.21
N GLY A 130 7.96 21.19 10.62
CA GLY A 130 8.14 22.33 11.53
C GLY A 130 7.99 22.00 13.02
N VAL A 131 7.62 20.76 13.36
CA VAL A 131 7.42 20.36 14.76
C VAL A 131 8.78 20.08 15.42
N PRO A 132 9.11 20.71 16.56
CA PRO A 132 10.38 20.46 17.25
C PRO A 132 10.49 19.00 17.72
N LEU A 133 11.72 18.49 17.75
CA LEU A 133 12.02 17.16 18.29
C LEU A 133 11.94 17.19 19.83
N GLU A 134 11.36 16.15 20.41
CA GLU A 134 11.46 15.88 21.85
C GLU A 134 12.84 15.26 22.20
N GLN A 135 13.13 15.10 23.49
CA GLN A 135 14.41 14.55 23.99
C GLN A 135 14.74 13.16 23.41
N ASP A 136 13.74 12.39 23.02
CA ASP A 136 13.88 11.03 22.46
C ASP A 136 14.04 11.02 20.93
N ASN A 137 14.37 12.14 20.29
CA ASN A 137 14.40 12.31 18.82
C ASN A 137 13.09 11.92 18.12
N CYS A 138 11.97 12.04 18.84
CA CYS A 138 10.64 11.79 18.32
C CYS A 138 9.92 13.11 18.04
N ARG A 139 9.00 13.09 17.06
CA ARG A 139 8.07 14.20 16.82
C ARG A 139 6.67 13.77 17.20
N VAL A 140 6.00 14.58 18.00
CA VAL A 140 4.59 14.39 18.37
C VAL A 140 3.72 15.17 17.38
N CYS A 141 2.81 14.47 16.70
CA CYS A 141 1.91 15.13 15.77
C CYS A 141 0.90 16.01 16.53
N PRO A 142 0.80 17.32 16.25
CA PRO A 142 -0.11 18.22 16.97
C PRO A 142 -1.60 17.95 16.67
N GLU A 143 -1.92 17.32 15.54
CA GLU A 143 -3.31 17.01 15.16
C GLU A 143 -3.88 15.78 15.86
N CYS A 144 -3.09 14.70 15.92
CA CYS A 144 -3.57 13.39 16.39
C CYS A 144 -2.84 12.84 17.61
N GLY A 145 -1.77 13.51 18.07
CA GLY A 145 -0.97 13.10 19.22
C GLY A 145 -0.03 11.90 18.99
N SER A 146 -0.08 11.24 17.82
CA SER A 146 0.79 10.09 17.53
C SER A 146 2.27 10.49 17.49
N VAL A 147 3.15 9.59 17.95
CA VAL A 147 4.58 9.87 18.09
C VAL A 147 5.41 9.06 17.10
N TRP A 148 6.29 9.72 16.34
CA TRP A 148 7.09 9.05 15.32
C TRP A 148 8.56 9.44 15.39
N HIS A 149 9.44 8.44 15.26
CA HIS A 149 10.85 8.68 15.03
C HIS A 149 11.06 9.14 13.57
N ILE A 150 11.40 10.40 13.39
CA ILE A 150 11.61 11.03 12.09
C ILE A 150 13.06 11.52 12.05
N PRO A 151 13.92 10.93 11.22
CA PRO A 151 15.34 11.31 11.14
C PRO A 151 15.48 12.78 10.72
N ASP A 152 16.26 13.56 11.49
CA ASP A 152 16.46 14.99 11.21
C ASP A 152 17.45 15.22 10.05
N ASP A 153 18.35 14.26 9.88
CA ASP A 153 19.39 14.19 8.83
C ASP A 153 18.84 13.92 7.43
N MET A 154 17.59 13.45 7.34
CA MET A 154 16.87 13.38 6.07
C MET A 154 16.41 14.78 5.65
N GLN A 155 17.37 15.62 5.24
CA GLN A 155 17.04 16.67 4.29
C GLN A 155 16.51 15.99 3.03
N PRO A 156 15.39 16.45 2.47
CA PRO A 156 14.88 15.91 1.22
C PRO A 156 16.01 16.04 0.18
N LYS A 157 16.52 14.90 -0.29
CA LYS A 157 17.54 14.89 -1.35
C LYS A 157 17.02 15.82 -2.45
N PRO A 158 17.76 16.87 -2.83
CA PRO A 158 17.27 17.84 -3.79
C PRO A 158 16.80 17.07 -5.00
N VAL A 159 15.50 17.19 -5.28
CA VAL A 159 14.88 16.57 -6.44
C VAL A 159 15.63 17.17 -7.61
N LYS A 160 16.54 16.40 -8.22
CA LYS A 160 17.25 16.83 -9.41
C LYS A 160 16.15 17.22 -10.39
N PRO A 161 16.03 18.49 -10.80
CA PRO A 161 14.93 18.89 -11.66
C PRO A 161 15.02 18.00 -12.90
N GLU A 162 14.10 17.05 -13.01
CA GLU A 162 14.03 16.15 -14.15
C GLU A 162 13.70 17.09 -15.31
N MET A 163 14.74 17.43 -16.08
CA MET A 163 14.62 18.29 -17.24
C MET A 163 13.57 17.64 -18.11
N SER A 164 12.41 18.28 -18.14
CA SER A 164 11.28 18.01 -19.02
C SER A 164 11.80 17.96 -20.47
N THR A 165 12.32 16.81 -20.88
CA THR A 165 12.36 16.38 -22.28
C THR A 165 10.98 15.87 -22.63
N ARG A 166 9.95 16.67 -22.34
CA ARG A 166 8.67 16.60 -23.04
C ARG A 166 8.96 17.08 -24.45
N LYS A 167 9.51 16.16 -25.25
CA LYS A 167 9.63 16.25 -26.70
C LYS A 167 8.23 16.58 -27.19
N LYS A 168 7.98 17.88 -27.44
CA LYS A 168 6.79 18.36 -28.13
C LYS A 168 6.81 17.63 -29.47
N ARG A 169 6.08 16.51 -29.57
CA ARG A 169 5.71 15.96 -30.87
C ARG A 169 4.80 17.04 -31.46
N GLY A 170 5.39 17.88 -32.29
CA GLY A 170 4.67 18.86 -33.08
C GLY A 170 3.60 18.11 -33.85
N PHE A 171 2.35 18.31 -33.44
CA PHE A 171 1.18 17.88 -34.18
C PHE A 171 1.01 18.93 -35.28
N PHE A 172 1.73 18.72 -36.38
CA PHE A 172 1.65 19.55 -37.58
C PHE A 172 0.44 19.04 -38.38
N TRP A 173 -0.71 19.69 -38.23
CA TRP A 173 -1.84 19.47 -39.15
C TRP A 173 -1.56 20.23 -40.45
N PRO A 174 -1.57 19.57 -41.62
CA PRO A 174 -1.63 20.29 -42.89
C PRO A 174 -3.05 20.85 -43.05
N LEU A 175 -3.15 22.18 -43.23
CA LEU A 175 -4.35 22.82 -43.75
C LEU A 175 -4.42 22.50 -45.25
N THR A 176 -5.47 21.80 -45.66
CA THR A 176 -5.93 21.69 -47.05
C THR A 176 -7.19 22.52 -47.20
#